data_AF-A0A3M0ADX8-F1
#
_entry.id   AF-A0A3M0ADX8-F1
#
_cell.length_a   1.000
_cell.length_b   1.000
_cell.length_c   1.000
_cell.angle_alpha   90.00
_cell.angle_beta   90.00
_cell.angle_gamma   90.00
#
_symmetry.space_group_name_H-M   'P 1'
#
loop_
_entity.id
_entity.type
_entity.pdbx_description
1 polymer ?
#
loop_
_entity_poly.entity_id
_entity_poly.type
_entity_poly.pdbx_seq_one_letter_code
_entity_poly.pdbx_strand_id
1 'polypeptide(L)'
;MGTRELQDEIRTLLSQIGKSQVWLAGELYYAGNPGRDDDLEFKKYVERVKKQLQRSGTKPELLNYYIKFISNHEDVKNRVGVLPHYASTRSLSSRMEEKLKAFSSSIVVDAE
;
A
#
# COMPACT_ATOMS: atom_id res chain seq x y z
N MET A 1 -9.12 -4.96 -9.91
CA MET A 1 -7.90 -5.62 -9.42
C MET A 1 -8.24 -6.75 -8.47
N GLY A 2 -7.60 -7.90 -8.66
CA GLY A 2 -7.72 -9.07 -7.77
C GLY A 2 -6.82 -8.95 -6.53
N THR A 3 -7.09 -9.76 -5.50
CA THR A 3 -6.31 -9.77 -4.24
C THR A 3 -4.81 -9.91 -4.47
N ARG A 4 -4.39 -10.82 -5.36
CA ARG A 4 -2.98 -11.09 -5.65
C ARG A 4 -2.28 -9.89 -6.30
N GLU A 5 -2.95 -9.23 -7.25
CA GLU A 5 -2.42 -8.04 -7.93
C GLU A 5 -2.19 -6.89 -6.95
N LEU A 6 -3.13 -6.68 -6.01
CA LEU A 6 -3.00 -5.66 -4.97
C LEU A 6 -1.89 -6.00 -3.96
N GLN A 7 -1.72 -7.28 -3.62
CA GLN A 7 -0.62 -7.72 -2.77
C GLN A 7 0.75 -7.52 -3.43
N ASP A 8 0.84 -7.80 -4.73
CA ASP A 8 2.05 -7.52 -5.53
C ASP A 8 2.32 -6.02 -5.61
N GLU A 9 1.29 -5.20 -5.84
CA GLU A 9 1.43 -3.74 -5.85
C GLU A 9 1.93 -3.18 -4.53
N ILE A 10 1.39 -3.63 -3.39
CA ILE A 10 1.87 -3.23 -2.07
C ILE A 10 3.36 -3.60 -1.90
N ARG A 11 3.78 -4.78 -2.34
CA ARG A 11 5.20 -5.19 -2.29
C ARG A 11 6.08 -4.28 -3.15
N THR A 12 5.65 -3.94 -4.35
CA THR A 12 6.36 -3.03 -5.25
C THR A 12 6.49 -1.63 -4.64
N LEU A 13 5.39 -1.06 -4.15
CA LEU A 13 5.38 0.26 -3.51
C LEU A 13 6.34 0.31 -2.32
N LEU A 14 6.27 -0.68 -1.43
CA LEU A 14 7.18 -0.77 -0.28
C LEU A 14 8.65 -0.88 -0.71
N SER A 15 8.94 -1.64 -1.77
CA SER A 15 10.29 -1.79 -2.30
C SER A 15 10.81 -0.47 -2.90
N GLN A 16 9.96 0.28 -3.62
CA GLN A 16 10.32 1.58 -4.20
C GLN A 16 10.72 2.61 -3.15
N ILE A 17 10.04 2.63 -2.00
CA ILE A 17 10.33 3.57 -0.88
C ILE A 17 11.40 3.03 0.09
N GLY A 18 11.93 1.83 -0.16
CA GLY A 18 12.91 1.17 0.72
C GLY A 18 12.35 0.81 2.10
N LYS A 19 11.05 0.50 2.20
CA LYS A 19 10.38 0.13 3.46
C LYS A 19 9.93 -1.33 3.44
N SER A 20 9.64 -1.87 4.62
CA SER A 20 9.20 -3.24 4.81
C SER A 20 7.72 -3.35 5.17
N GLN A 21 7.18 -4.56 5.12
CA GLN A 21 5.82 -4.84 5.63
C GLN A 21 5.70 -4.57 7.15
N VAL A 22 6.82 -4.65 7.89
CA VAL A 22 6.86 -4.32 9.32
C VAL A 22 6.68 -2.82 9.51
N TRP A 23 7.35 -2.00 8.68
CA TRP A 23 7.15 -0.55 8.70
C TRP A 23 5.69 -0.19 8.43
N LEU A 24 5.08 -0.73 7.37
CA LEU A 24 3.67 -0.51 7.06
C LEU A 24 2.76 -0.87 8.26
N ALA A 25 3.00 -2.04 8.86
CA ALA A 25 2.21 -2.47 10.00
C ALA A 25 2.36 -1.53 11.20
N GLY A 26 3.55 -0.97 11.41
CA GLY A 26 3.80 0.00 12.47
C GLY A 26 3.07 1.31 12.25
N GLU A 27 3.18 1.89 11.05
CA GLU A 27 2.47 3.14 10.72
C GLU A 27 0.95 2.97 10.87
N LEU A 28 0.40 1.84 10.41
CA LEU A 28 -1.02 1.51 10.57
C LEU A 28 -1.42 1.33 12.03
N TYR A 29 -0.56 0.74 12.86
CA TYR A 29 -0.82 0.53 14.28
C TYR A 29 -0.89 1.87 15.02
N TYR A 30 0.13 2.73 14.86
CA TYR A 30 0.22 4.00 15.56
C TYR A 30 -0.81 5.02 15.05
N ALA A 31 -1.15 5.02 13.75
CA ALA A 31 -2.23 5.85 13.22
C ALA A 31 -3.59 5.52 13.85
N GLY A 32 -3.84 4.24 14.18
CA GLY A 32 -5.08 3.80 14.83
C GLY A 32 -5.04 3.80 16.36
N ASN A 33 -3.85 3.87 16.97
CA ASN A 33 -3.64 3.76 18.42
C ASN A 33 -2.61 4.80 18.88
N PRO A 34 -2.88 6.11 18.72
CA PRO A 34 -1.93 7.14 19.13
C PRO A 34 -1.66 7.06 20.64
N GLY A 35 -0.37 7.10 21.03
CA GLY A 35 0.06 7.05 22.43
C GLY A 35 0.00 5.68 23.10
N ARG A 36 -0.26 4.60 22.33
CA ARG A 36 -0.26 3.23 22.85
C ARG A 36 1.11 2.58 22.68
N ASP A 37 1.68 2.13 23.80
CA ASP A 37 2.98 1.46 23.86
C ASP A 37 2.83 0.06 24.45
N ASP A 38 2.11 -0.81 23.71
CA ASP A 38 1.95 -2.23 24.05
C ASP A 38 2.71 -3.08 23.02
N ASP A 39 3.92 -3.49 23.40
CA ASP A 39 4.80 -4.33 22.57
C ASP A 39 4.16 -5.65 22.13
N LEU A 40 3.32 -6.25 22.99
CA LEU A 40 2.70 -7.53 22.69
C LEU A 40 1.60 -7.35 21.65
N GLU A 41 0.80 -6.30 21.81
CA GLU A 41 -0.23 -5.95 20.84
C GLU A 41 0.37 -5.50 19.51
N PHE A 42 1.44 -4.71 19.53
CA PHE A 42 2.19 -4.31 18.35
C PHE A 42 2.69 -5.54 17.57
N LYS A 43 3.35 -6.49 18.23
CA LYS A 43 3.82 -7.74 17.59
C LYS A 43 2.68 -8.53 16.97
N LYS A 44 1.53 -8.65 17.66
CA LYS A 44 0.33 -9.31 17.12
C LYS A 44 -0.21 -8.57 15.90
N TYR A 45 -0.20 -7.24 15.92
CA TYR A 45 -0.62 -6.41 14.81
C TYR A 45 0.26 -6.62 13.57
N VAL A 46 1.58 -6.59 13.76
CA VAL A 46 2.57 -6.84 12.69
C VAL A 46 2.34 -8.18 12.02
N GLU A 47 2.19 -9.24 12.80
CA GLU A 47 1.95 -10.59 12.25
C GLU A 47 0.60 -10.70 11.53
N ARG A 48 -0.42 -9.98 11.99
CA ARG A 48 -1.71 -9.91 11.31
C ARG A 48 -1.59 -9.24 9.95
N VAL A 49 -0.90 -8.10 9.86
CA VAL A 49 -0.70 -7.37 8.58
C VAL A 49 0.10 -8.22 7.60
N LYS A 50 1.20 -8.85 8.04
CA LYS A 50 1.97 -9.78 7.18
C LYS A 50 1.08 -10.89 6.61
N LYS A 51 0.25 -11.51 7.45
CA LYS A 51 -0.69 -12.55 7.01
C LYS A 51 -1.72 -12.01 6.02
N GLN A 52 -2.22 -10.79 6.20
CA GLN A 52 -3.15 -10.15 5.26
C GLN A 52 -2.49 -9.92 3.88
N LEU A 53 -1.20 -9.58 3.83
CA LEU A 53 -0.46 -9.40 2.58
C LEU A 53 -0.08 -10.70 1.87
N GLN A 54 -0.21 -11.85 2.54
CA GLN A 54 0.11 -13.17 1.98
C GLN A 54 -1.12 -14.01 1.62
N ARG A 55 -2.24 -13.86 2.34
CA ARG A 55 -3.41 -14.73 2.18
C ARG A 55 -4.24 -14.33 0.95
N SER A 56 -4.58 -15.31 0.12
CA SER A 56 -5.48 -15.12 -1.03
C SER A 56 -6.90 -14.71 -0.64
N GLY A 57 -7.34 -15.07 0.58
CA GLY A 57 -8.65 -14.69 1.12
C GLY A 57 -8.74 -13.28 1.70
N THR A 58 -7.66 -12.49 1.63
CA THR A 58 -7.72 -11.09 2.07
C THR A 58 -8.62 -10.29 1.15
N LYS A 59 -9.54 -9.54 1.75
CA LYS A 59 -10.49 -8.68 1.05
C LYS A 59 -9.75 -7.60 0.24
N PRO A 60 -10.03 -7.44 -1.07
CA PRO A 60 -9.42 -6.40 -1.90
C PRO A 60 -9.58 -4.99 -1.33
N GLU A 61 -10.68 -4.70 -0.65
CA GLU A 61 -10.98 -3.39 -0.06
C GLU A 61 -9.95 -3.01 1.01
N LEU A 62 -9.51 -3.99 1.81
CA LEU A 62 -8.48 -3.78 2.83
C LEU A 62 -7.10 -3.51 2.19
N LEU A 63 -6.77 -4.22 1.11
CA LEU A 63 -5.51 -4.02 0.41
C LEU A 63 -5.46 -2.66 -0.30
N ASN A 64 -6.58 -2.23 -0.90
CA ASN A 64 -6.72 -0.88 -1.45
C ASN A 64 -6.55 0.19 -0.37
N TYR A 65 -7.07 -0.05 0.85
CA TYR A 65 -6.83 0.84 1.97
C TYR A 65 -5.34 0.95 2.31
N TYR A 66 -4.59 -0.17 2.31
CA TYR A 66 -3.13 -0.14 2.53
C TYR A 66 -2.38 0.62 1.45
N ILE A 67 -2.75 0.45 0.18
CA ILE A 67 -2.12 1.21 -0.91
C ILE A 67 -2.38 2.70 -0.72
N LYS A 68 -3.63 3.10 -0.47
CA LYS A 68 -3.98 4.50 -0.19
C LYS A 68 -3.21 5.06 1.01
N PHE A 69 -3.05 4.27 2.07
CA PHE A 69 -2.29 4.67 3.25
C PHE A 69 -0.82 4.94 2.89
N ILE A 70 -0.17 4.02 2.15
CA ILE A 70 1.22 4.18 1.71
C ILE A 70 1.37 5.42 0.82
N SER A 71 0.53 5.57 -0.21
CA SER A 71 0.62 6.68 -1.17
C SER A 71 0.37 8.05 -0.53
N ASN A 72 -0.37 8.12 0.57
CA ASN A 72 -0.66 9.38 1.26
C ASN A 72 0.31 9.71 2.40
N HIS A 73 1.16 8.76 2.79
CA HIS A 73 2.08 8.92 3.90
C HIS A 73 3.13 10.02 3.62
N GLU A 74 3.40 10.88 4.59
CA GLU A 74 4.30 12.03 4.41
C GLU A 74 5.73 11.59 4.04
N ASP A 75 6.31 10.62 4.76
CA ASP A 75 7.62 10.03 4.41
C ASP A 75 7.70 9.53 2.96
N VAL A 76 6.58 9.08 2.41
CA VAL A 76 6.51 8.54 1.06
C VAL A 76 6.45 9.68 0.05
N LYS A 77 5.60 10.68 0.30
CA LYS A 77 5.53 11.92 -0.49
C LYS A 77 6.86 12.64 -0.55
N ASN A 78 7.58 12.68 0.56
CA ASN A 78 8.86 13.38 0.67
C ASN A 78 10.03 12.63 0.01
N ARG A 79 9.94 11.30 -0.14
CA ARG A 79 11.03 10.47 -0.71
C ARG A 79 10.90 10.23 -2.21
N VAL A 80 9.67 10.14 -2.71
CA VAL A 80 9.41 9.71 -4.10
C VAL A 80 8.51 10.72 -4.83
N GLY A 81 8.22 11.86 -4.21
CA GLY A 81 7.27 12.82 -4.74
C GLY A 81 5.85 12.26 -4.77
N VAL A 82 5.15 12.46 -5.88
CA VAL A 82 3.81 11.89 -6.07
C VAL A 82 3.97 10.45 -6.54
N LEU A 83 3.55 9.46 -5.74
CA LEU A 83 3.38 8.09 -6.21
C LEU A 83 2.06 8.00 -6.99
N PRO A 84 2.11 7.88 -8.33
CA PRO A 84 0.92 7.68 -9.13
C PRO A 84 0.30 6.32 -8.80
N HIS A 85 -0.93 6.33 -8.31
CA HIS A 85 -1.71 5.13 -8.04
C HIS A 85 -2.98 5.13 -8.89
N TYR A 86 -3.14 4.10 -9.71
CA TYR A 86 -4.37 3.88 -10.45
C TYR A 86 -5.41 3.19 -9.56
N ALA A 87 -6.44 3.94 -9.16
CA ALA A 87 -7.61 3.39 -8.50
C ALA A 87 -8.67 2.99 -9.54
N SER A 88 -8.82 1.70 -9.80
CA SER A 88 -9.88 1.17 -10.68
C SER A 88 -11.28 1.45 -10.10
N THR A 89 -12.13 2.11 -10.89
CA THR A 89 -13.57 2.28 -10.62
C THR A 89 -14.43 1.16 -11.20
N ARG A 90 -13.82 0.13 -11.81
CA ARG A 90 -14.47 -0.98 -12.56
C ARG A 90 -15.46 -0.54 -13.65
N SER A 91 -15.46 0.74 -14.02
CA SER A 91 -16.28 1.30 -15.09
C SER A 91 -15.59 1.29 -16.45
N LEU A 92 -14.30 0.90 -16.49
CA LEU A 92 -13.46 0.90 -17.68
C LEU A 92 -13.17 -0.53 -18.14
N SER A 93 -13.00 -0.70 -19.46
CA SER A 93 -12.61 -2.00 -20.03
C SER A 93 -11.24 -2.45 -19.50
N SER A 94 -11.02 -3.75 -19.35
CA SER A 94 -9.77 -4.33 -18.83
C SER A 94 -8.51 -3.81 -19.53
N ARG A 95 -8.58 -3.64 -20.86
CA ARG A 95 -7.49 -3.08 -21.68
C ARG A 95 -7.14 -1.63 -21.32
N MET A 96 -8.16 -0.84 -20.95
CA MET A 96 -7.97 0.56 -20.54
C MET A 96 -7.39 0.63 -19.13
N GLU A 97 -7.85 -0.24 -18.23
CA GLU A 97 -7.29 -0.33 -16.87
C GLU A 97 -5.81 -0.71 -16.89
N GLU A 98 -5.42 -1.69 -17.71
CA GLU A 98 -4.02 -2.07 -17.91
C GLU A 98 -3.17 -0.90 -18.41
N LYS A 99 -3.65 -0.17 -19.41
CA LYS A 99 -2.93 0.99 -19.95
C LYS A 99 -2.79 2.11 -18.94
N LEU A 100 -3.85 2.43 -18.19
CA LEU A 100 -3.81 3.46 -17.16
C LEU A 100 -2.91 3.06 -15.99
N LYS A 101 -2.86 1.77 -15.65
CA LYS A 101 -1.93 1.25 -14.65
C LYS A 101 -0.48 1.34 -15.13
N ALA A 102 -0.21 0.99 -16.39
CA ALA A 102 1.11 1.12 -16.99
C ALA A 102 1.56 2.59 -17.05
N PHE A 103 0.64 3.48 -17.43
CA PHE A 103 0.90 4.92 -17.49
C PHE A 103 1.11 5.52 -16.10
N SER A 104 0.27 5.16 -15.13
CA SER A 104 0.46 5.50 -13.71
C SER A 104 1.88 5.14 -13.30
N SER A 105 2.32 3.90 -13.52
CA SER A 105 3.65 3.46 -13.12
C SER A 105 4.82 4.20 -13.81
N SER A 106 4.58 4.90 -14.93
CA SER A 106 5.63 5.67 -15.64
C SER A 106 5.72 7.13 -15.22
N ILE A 107 4.78 7.65 -14.44
CA ILE A 107 4.81 9.03 -13.95
C ILE A 107 5.70 9.07 -12.71
N VAL A 108 7.02 9.13 -12.89
CA VAL A 108 7.92 9.55 -11.80
C VAL A 108 7.96 11.06 -11.86
N VAL A 109 7.31 11.73 -10.89
CA VAL A 109 7.48 13.18 -10.72
C VAL A 109 8.60 13.33 -9.70
N ASP A 110 9.79 13.72 -10.17
CA ASP A 110 10.89 14.09 -9.28
C ASP A 110 10.41 15.24 -8.38
N ALA A 111 10.52 15.03 -7.06
CA ALA A 111 10.30 16.10 -6.10
C ALA A 111 11.52 17.02 -6.14
N GLU A 112 11.35 18.22 -6.72
CA GLU A 112 12.30 19.34 -6.62
C GLU A 112 12.49 19.81 -5.16
#